data_AF-A0A0N4XQ88-F1
#
_entry.id   AF-A0A0N4XQ88-F1
#
_cell.length_a   1.000
_cell.length_b   1.000
_cell.length_c   1.000
_cell.angle_alpha   90.00
_cell.angle_beta   90.00
_cell.angle_gamma   90.00
#
_symmetry.space_group_name_H-M   'P 1'
#
loop_
_entity.id
_entity.type
_entity.pdbx_description
1 polymer ?
#
loop_
_entity_poly.entity_id
_entity_poly.type
_entity_poly.pdbx_seq_one_letter_code
_entity_poly.pdbx_strand_id
1 'polypeptide(L)'
;MSLKTLPEEVETILIDFALDMLGYGQPEIKCRASVALEESRFFASLGSTYEERSEALSVLVEEREDWKKQMNRSLQLALRDIRSYTYGQINGVKQWIKSRRQKKVQEQREDEDLEDNVL
;
A
#
# COMPACT_ATOMS: atom_id res chain seq x y z
N MET A 1 0.35 12.73 -2.53
CA MET A 1 1.01 12.86 -1.20
C MET A 1 2.22 11.94 -1.23
N SER A 2 3.42 12.43 -0.91
CA SER A 2 4.62 11.59 -0.83
C SER A 2 4.76 10.92 0.53
N LEU A 3 5.42 9.76 0.57
CA LEU A 3 5.75 9.05 1.80
C LEU A 3 6.88 9.80 2.50
N LYS A 4 6.58 10.39 3.66
CA LYS A 4 7.57 11.20 4.39
C LYS A 4 8.82 10.37 4.68
N THR A 5 10.00 10.98 4.60
CA THR A 5 11.29 10.39 5.05
C THR A 5 11.76 9.12 4.32
N LEU A 6 11.14 8.74 3.20
CA LEU A 6 11.68 7.70 2.32
C LEU A 6 12.27 8.33 1.05
N PRO A 7 13.35 7.75 0.50
CA PRO A 7 13.77 8.07 -0.86
C PRO A 7 12.63 7.78 -1.85
N GLU A 8 12.47 8.64 -2.85
CA GLU A 8 11.41 8.55 -3.87
C GLU A 8 11.42 7.20 -4.59
N GLU A 9 12.60 6.62 -4.81
CA GLU A 9 12.75 5.29 -5.42
C GLU A 9 12.12 4.18 -4.55
N VAL A 10 12.35 4.22 -3.24
CA VAL A 10 11.78 3.24 -2.30
C VAL A 10 10.27 3.40 -2.19
N GLU A 11 9.79 4.64 -2.15
CA GLU A 11 8.36 4.94 -2.22
C GLU A 11 7.73 4.34 -3.48
N THR A 12 8.33 4.59 -4.64
CA THR A 12 7.87 4.08 -5.93
C THR A 12 7.81 2.55 -5.93
N ILE A 13 8.85 1.87 -5.45
CA ILE A 13 8.90 0.40 -5.37
C ILE A 13 7.77 -0.16 -4.50
N LEU A 14 7.56 0.43 -3.31
CA LEU A 14 6.53 -0.06 -2.37
C LEU A 14 5.12 0.13 -2.93
N ILE A 15 4.86 1.26 -3.59
CA ILE A 15 3.58 1.55 -4.21
C ILE A 15 3.33 0.62 -5.40
N ASP A 16 4.30 0.49 -6.29
CA ASP A 16 4.17 -0.39 -7.46
C ASP A 16 3.98 -1.84 -7.02
N PHE A 17 4.74 -2.31 -6.03
CA PHE A 17 4.52 -3.65 -5.46
C PHE A 17 3.10 -3.85 -4.94
N ALA A 18 2.55 -2.87 -4.21
CA ALA A 18 1.18 -2.96 -3.70
C ALA A 18 0.13 -2.95 -4.82
N LEU A 19 0.36 -2.17 -5.89
CA LEU A 19 -0.51 -2.14 -7.06
C LEU A 19 -0.44 -3.44 -7.87
N ASP A 20 0.74 -4.04 -7.97
CA ASP A 20 0.95 -5.34 -8.62
C ASP A 20 0.16 -6.43 -7.88
N MET A 21 0.16 -6.43 -6.54
CA MET A 21 -0.66 -7.35 -5.73
C MET A 21 -2.17 -7.23 -5.97
N LEU A 22 -2.63 -6.04 -6.37
CA LEU A 22 -4.03 -5.76 -6.70
C LEU A 22 -4.35 -6.00 -8.18
N GLY A 23 -3.37 -6.42 -8.99
CA GLY A 23 -3.54 -6.67 -10.43
C GLY A 23 -3.34 -5.45 -11.33
N TYR A 24 -3.00 -4.28 -10.78
CA TYR A 24 -2.74 -3.04 -11.54
C TYR A 24 -1.28 -2.90 -12.00
N GLY A 25 -0.53 -4.00 -11.96
CA GLY A 25 0.87 -4.07 -12.37
C GLY A 25 1.11 -4.27 -13.86
N GLN A 26 0.04 -4.50 -14.63
CA GLN A 26 0.15 -4.79 -16.06
C GLN A 26 0.75 -3.61 -16.83
N PRO A 27 1.69 -3.83 -17.77
CA PRO A 27 2.33 -2.77 -18.54
C PRO A 27 1.32 -1.85 -19.27
N GLU A 28 0.22 -2.41 -19.75
CA GLU A 28 -0.86 -1.70 -20.44
C GLU A 28 -1.57 -0.71 -19.51
N ILE A 29 -1.64 -1.03 -18.21
CA ILE A 29 -2.23 -0.15 -17.19
C ILE A 29 -1.17 0.85 -16.70
N LYS A 30 0.08 0.43 -16.50
CA LYS A 30 1.17 1.30 -16.00
C LYS A 30 1.59 2.37 -17.00
N CYS A 31 1.75 2.01 -18.26
CA CYS A 31 2.23 2.92 -19.31
C CYS A 31 1.77 2.46 -20.70
N ARG A 32 0.56 2.86 -21.10
CA ARG A 32 -0.02 2.52 -22.41
C ARG A 32 0.89 2.79 -23.60
N ALA A 33 1.56 3.93 -23.59
CA ALA A 33 2.44 4.35 -24.70
C ALA A 33 3.66 3.43 -24.89
N SER A 34 3.98 2.58 -23.89
CA SER A 34 5.12 1.65 -23.96
C SER A 34 4.74 0.27 -24.51
N VAL A 35 3.47 0.01 -24.83
CA VAL A 35 2.98 -1.32 -25.20
C VAL A 35 2.27 -1.30 -26.55
N ALA A 36 2.57 -2.28 -27.40
CA ALA A 36 1.78 -2.58 -28.59
C ALA A 36 0.48 -3.28 -28.17
N LEU A 37 -0.60 -2.52 -27.95
CA LEU A 37 -1.87 -3.05 -27.42
C LEU A 37 -2.48 -4.16 -28.27
N GLU A 38 -2.33 -4.10 -29.59
CA GLU A 38 -2.88 -5.10 -30.53
C GLU A 38 -2.23 -6.48 -30.36
N GLU A 39 -1.00 -6.54 -29.85
CA GLU A 39 -0.27 -7.79 -29.58
C GLU A 39 -0.45 -8.28 -28.14
N SER A 40 -1.09 -7.47 -27.29
CA SER A 40 -1.24 -7.78 -25.87
C SER A 40 -2.35 -8.80 -25.63
N ARG A 41 -1.97 -9.93 -25.04
CA ARG A 41 -2.92 -10.94 -24.54
C ARG A 41 -3.80 -10.38 -23.41
N PHE A 42 -3.24 -9.52 -22.57
CA PHE A 42 -3.99 -8.86 -21.51
C PHE A 42 -5.07 -7.97 -22.11
N PHE A 43 -4.70 -7.09 -23.04
CA PHE A 43 -5.67 -6.22 -23.72
C PHE A 43 -6.74 -7.02 -24.46
N ALA A 44 -6.34 -8.08 -25.17
CA ALA A 44 -7.29 -8.98 -25.84
C ALA A 44 -8.29 -9.64 -24.90
N SER A 45 -7.93 -9.86 -23.63
CA SER A 45 -8.81 -10.46 -22.62
C SER A 45 -9.86 -9.50 -22.04
N LEU A 46 -9.72 -8.18 -22.26
CA LEU A 46 -10.61 -7.17 -21.67
C LEU A 46 -11.96 -7.04 -22.38
N GLY A 47 -12.13 -7.63 -23.55
CA GLY A 47 -13.35 -7.49 -24.34
C GLY A 47 -13.30 -8.19 -25.68
N SER A 48 -14.42 -8.22 -26.39
CA SER A 48 -14.53 -8.87 -27.71
C SER A 48 -14.15 -7.91 -28.83
N THR A 49 -14.50 -6.63 -28.69
CA THR A 49 -14.20 -5.57 -29.66
C THR A 49 -13.05 -4.68 -29.17
N TYR A 50 -12.46 -3.91 -30.09
CA TYR A 50 -11.41 -2.95 -29.72
C TYR A 50 -11.96 -1.86 -28.80
N GLU A 51 -13.15 -1.34 -29.10
CA GLU A 51 -13.84 -0.33 -28.31
C GLU A 51 -14.07 -0.79 -26.87
N GLU A 52 -14.63 -2.00 -26.68
CA GLU A 52 -14.83 -2.59 -25.34
C GLU A 52 -13.51 -2.70 -24.56
N ARG A 53 -12.46 -3.20 -25.21
CA ARG A 53 -11.14 -3.36 -24.57
C ARG A 53 -10.54 -2.00 -24.19
N SER A 54 -10.67 -1.00 -25.05
CA SER A 54 -10.15 0.35 -24.82
C SER A 54 -10.88 1.05 -23.68
N GLU A 55 -12.20 0.88 -23.59
CA GLU A 55 -13.01 1.40 -22.49
C GLU A 55 -12.65 0.71 -21.17
N ALA A 56 -12.64 -0.62 -21.14
CA ALA A 56 -12.25 -1.41 -19.97
C ALA A 56 -10.83 -1.06 -19.49
N LEU A 57 -9.87 -0.92 -20.40
CA LEU A 57 -8.51 -0.50 -20.05
C LEU A 57 -8.50 0.91 -19.44
N SER A 58 -9.40 1.80 -19.85
CA SER A 58 -9.53 3.18 -19.33
C SER A 58 -10.05 3.22 -17.92
N VAL A 59 -11.04 2.40 -17.62
CA VAL A 59 -11.48 2.17 -16.24
C VAL A 59 -10.32 1.67 -15.38
N LEU A 60 -9.57 0.65 -15.82
CA LEU A 60 -8.45 0.09 -15.05
C LEU A 60 -7.31 1.10 -14.79
N VAL A 61 -7.04 2.00 -15.74
CA VAL A 61 -6.02 3.05 -15.58
C VAL A 61 -6.47 4.10 -14.56
N GLU A 62 -7.75 4.48 -14.59
CA GLU A 62 -8.32 5.41 -13.59
C GLU A 62 -8.32 4.77 -12.19
N GLU A 63 -8.78 3.52 -12.09
CA GLU A 63 -8.77 2.76 -10.84
C GLU A 63 -7.36 2.62 -10.27
N ARG A 64 -6.35 2.39 -11.12
CA ARG A 64 -4.94 2.33 -10.69
C ARG A 64 -4.52 3.61 -9.98
N GLU A 65 -4.89 4.78 -10.49
CA GLU A 65 -4.53 6.07 -9.87
C GLU A 65 -5.25 6.29 -8.53
N ASP A 66 -6.48 5.80 -8.39
CA ASP A 66 -7.19 5.85 -7.12
C ASP A 66 -6.60 4.89 -6.09
N TRP A 67 -6.30 3.66 -6.49
CA TRP A 67 -5.59 2.71 -5.64
C TRP A 67 -4.20 3.21 -5.26
N LYS A 68 -3.48 3.89 -6.16
CA LYS A 68 -2.19 4.52 -5.86
C LYS A 68 -2.30 5.53 -4.72
N LYS A 69 -3.35 6.35 -4.69
CA LYS A 69 -3.61 7.30 -3.59
C LYS A 69 -3.94 6.56 -2.29
N GLN A 70 -4.74 5.51 -2.36
CA GLN A 70 -5.09 4.70 -1.20
C GLN A 70 -3.86 3.97 -0.62
N MET A 71 -3.05 3.35 -1.47
CA MET A 71 -1.81 2.67 -1.07
C MET A 71 -0.82 3.64 -0.44
N ASN A 72 -0.65 4.82 -1.02
CA ASN A 72 0.14 5.89 -0.40
C ASN A 72 -0.32 6.24 1.01
N ARG A 73 -1.63 6.41 1.20
CA ARG A 73 -2.20 6.71 2.52
C ARG A 73 -1.97 5.55 3.51
N SER A 74 -2.24 4.32 3.09
CA SER A 74 -2.07 3.13 3.92
C SER A 74 -0.62 2.90 4.30
N LEU A 75 0.32 3.03 3.35
CA LEU A 75 1.76 2.95 3.59
C LEU A 75 2.22 4.06 4.54
N GLN A 76 1.73 5.29 4.38
CA GLN A 76 2.06 6.39 5.28
C GLN A 76 1.60 6.11 6.72
N LEU A 77 0.44 5.48 6.90
CA LEU A 77 -0.08 5.08 8.21
C LEU A 77 0.73 3.94 8.83
N ALA A 78 1.05 2.90 8.05
CA ALA A 78 1.86 1.77 8.49
C ALA A 78 3.28 2.22 8.87
N LEU A 79 3.92 3.05 8.04
CA LEU A 79 5.24 3.58 8.34
C LEU A 79 5.23 4.55 9.53
N ARG A 80 4.13 5.29 9.77
CA ARG A 80 4.00 6.12 10.97
C ARG A 80 4.03 5.27 12.23
N ASP A 81 3.38 4.11 12.20
CA ASP A 81 3.40 3.15 13.30
C ASP A 81 4.84 2.68 13.57
N ILE A 82 5.54 2.18 12.53
CA ILE A 82 6.93 1.72 12.62
C ILE A 82 7.87 2.82 13.14
N ARG A 83 7.74 4.07 12.65
CA ARG A 83 8.57 5.20 13.10
C ARG A 83 8.42 5.52 14.59
N SER A 84 7.36 5.05 15.24
CA SER A 84 7.16 5.23 16.67
C SER A 84 7.84 4.15 17.52
N TYR A 85 8.52 3.19 16.89
CA TYR A 85 9.41 2.24 17.52
C TYR A 85 10.87 2.67 17.33
N THR A 86 11.70 2.41 18.34
CA THR A 86 13.15 2.54 18.25
C THR A 86 13.78 1.16 18.36
N TYR A 87 14.72 0.81 17.49
CA TYR A 87 15.46 -0.43 17.65
C TYR A 87 16.55 -0.25 18.71
N GLY A 88 16.60 -1.15 19.69
CA GLY A 88 17.55 -1.04 20.79
C GLY A 88 17.76 -2.36 21.52
N GLN A 89 18.35 -2.28 22.71
CA GLN A 89 18.65 -3.44 23.54
C GLN A 89 18.00 -3.27 24.91
N ILE A 90 17.16 -4.22 25.31
CA ILE A 90 16.53 -4.29 26.64
C ILE A 90 16.90 -5.64 27.25
N ASN A 91 17.40 -5.64 28.49
CA ASN A 91 17.82 -6.84 29.22
C ASN A 91 18.77 -7.76 28.41
N GLY A 92 19.68 -7.17 27.62
CA GLY A 92 20.62 -7.93 26.79
C GLY A 92 20.08 -8.35 25.42
N VAL A 93 18.77 -8.24 25.16
CA VAL A 93 18.12 -8.70 23.93
C VAL A 93 17.84 -7.53 22.98
N LYS A 94 18.24 -7.66 21.71
CA LYS A 94 17.95 -6.67 20.67
C LYS A 94 16.50 -6.80 20.20
N GLN A 95 15.73 -5.72 20.33
CA GLN A 95 14.30 -5.72 20.01
C GLN A 95 13.80 -4.33 19.62
N TRP A 96 12.64 -4.29 18.98
CA TRP A 96 11.90 -3.04 18.70
C TRP A 96 11.23 -2.55 19.98
N ILE A 97 11.59 -1.33 20.40
CA ILE A 97 11.13 -0.70 21.62
C ILE A 97 10.05 0.31 21.28
N LYS A 98 8.84 0.14 21.83
CA LYS A 98 7.74 1.09 21.66
C LYS A 98 8.07 2.44 22.27
N SER A 99 7.69 3.53 21.61
CA SER A 99 7.73 4.87 22.22
C SER A 99 6.80 4.98 23.42
N ARG A 100 7.11 5.90 24.35
CA ARG A 100 6.26 6.20 25.53
C ARG A 100 4.80 6.47 25.17
N ARG A 101 4.55 7.09 24.01
CA ARG A 101 3.20 7.40 23.53
C ARG A 101 2.42 6.14 23.17
N GLN A 102 3.05 5.18 22.50
CA GLN A 102 2.39 3.91 22.17
C GLN A 102 2.20 3.01 23.39
N LYS A 103 3.16 3.02 24.31
CA LYS A 103 3.03 2.28 25.58
C LYS A 103 1.77 2.71 26.34
N LYS A 104 1.52 4.02 26.43
CA LYS A 104 0.33 4.58 27.08
C LYS A 104 -1.00 4.23 26.38
N VAL A 105 -1.02 4.18 25.04
CA VAL A 105 -2.23 3.79 24.28
C VAL A 105 -2.53 2.29 24.45
N GLN A 106 -1.51 1.46 24.58
CA GLN A 106 -1.69 0.04 24.87
C GLN A 106 -2.20 -0.19 26.29
N GLU A 107 -1.59 0.47 27.29
CA GLU A 107 -2.05 0.42 28.69
C GLU A 107 -3.54 0.79 28.79
N GLN A 108 -3.98 1.83 28.07
CA GLN A 108 -5.41 2.23 28.03
C GLN A 108 -6.34 1.19 27.39
N ARG A 109 -5.89 0.48 26.34
CA ARG A 109 -6.71 -0.57 25.71
C ARG A 109 -6.77 -1.83 26.55
N GLU A 110 -5.67 -2.18 27.21
CA GLU A 110 -5.62 -3.32 28.14
C GLU A 110 -6.51 -3.07 29.37
N ASP A 111 -6.58 -1.83 29.86
CA ASP A 111 -7.50 -1.44 30.93
C ASP A 111 -8.98 -1.49 30.47
N GLU A 112 -9.30 -1.04 29.25
CA GLU A 112 -10.66 -1.13 28.67
C GLU A 112 -11.10 -2.60 28.45
N ASP A 113 -10.23 -3.44 27.92
CA ASP A 113 -10.50 -4.88 27.70
C ASP A 113 -10.68 -5.65 29.03
N LEU A 114 -10.10 -5.16 30.13
CA LEU A 114 -10.28 -5.70 31.48
C LEU A 114 -11.61 -5.27 32.09
N GLU A 115 -12.11 -4.07 31.79
CA GLU A 115 -13.42 -3.61 32.25
C GLU A 115 -14.59 -4.34 31.54
N ASP A 116 -14.45 -4.63 30.25
CA ASP A 116 -15.48 -5.35 29.46
C ASP A 116 -15.57 -6.87 29.79
N ASN A 117 -14.56 -7.45 30.43
CA ASN A 117 -14.53 -8.88 30.82
C ASN A 117 -15.02 -9.14 32.28
N VAL A 118 -15.58 -8.15 32.96
CA VAL A 118 -16.05 -8.24 34.36
C VAL A 118 -17.60 -8.24 34.48
N LEU A 119 -18.33 -8.42 33.38
CA LEU A 119 -19.80 -8.61 33.35
C LEU A 119 -20.19 -10.06 33.05
#